data_AF-A0A7Z9MAT3-F1
#
_entry.id   AF-A0A7Z9MAT3-F1
#
_cell.length_a   1.000
_cell.length_b   1.000
_cell.length_c   1.000
_cell.angle_alpha   90.00
_cell.angle_beta   90.00
_cell.angle_gamma   90.00
#
_symmetry.space_group_name_H-M   'P 1'
#
loop_
_entity.id
_entity.type
_entity.pdbx_description
1 polymer ?
#
loop_
_entity_poly.entity_id
_entity_poly.type
_entity_poly.pdbx_seq_one_letter_code
_entity_poly.pdbx_strand_id
1 'polypeptide(L)'
;MKKHNYSSYFPVSLLVLVLMATGCQLSAQNLRIAIMGDQTGTRNLDSAYVIMAAAAENMRTHSPDLVIHVGDLTESQVRDSSAYAEDFHTAADILTSVGVPWYPVAGDHDVNPPGFAPLSMDRSYEKRFRSLCRKVGLPIDQDLFYSVDVQDFHFIFLYSLENLHTDPRWGSIFLNGISDRQLEWLESDLNKHRDARGIIVVTHHPHWYSWSNWQRVHAVLRDHSVMAVIAGHFHYDQDDGSIDGIRYLVIGATGGSIKDADPESGGCHQYALMDISNRDILNIELHEAFSDTLLELTPRRSMDRVQALAVSLGNIYKDEKILLANRHLVKPDAHGEYSPLRTIGLESPANPIDLPIEMTISTIGEYLQPLGWVSGNGPGSGRRFNPGERIGWANYSSTGQWVTPPEIWQAKLIQDALPEDNAPLIGVRVKASFTDIRSRWVAATIMFPIEKIDTHSGQ
;
A
#
# COMPACT_ATOMS: atom_id res chain seq x y z
N MET A 1 -84.55 58.61 33.16
CA MET A 1 -84.13 58.95 31.78
C MET A 1 -82.63 59.16 31.78
N LYS A 2 -81.92 58.50 30.86
CA LYS A 2 -80.49 58.20 30.91
C LYS A 2 -79.59 59.44 30.76
N LYS A 3 -78.52 59.45 31.56
CA LYS A 3 -77.38 60.37 31.56
C LYS A 3 -76.34 59.98 30.50
N HIS A 4 -75.55 60.97 30.07
CA HIS A 4 -74.35 60.86 29.24
C HIS A 4 -73.32 59.85 29.75
N ASN A 5 -72.52 59.30 28.84
CA ASN A 5 -71.12 58.94 29.12
C ASN A 5 -70.25 59.04 27.86
N TYR A 6 -69.06 59.59 28.09
CA TYR A 6 -67.98 59.87 27.15
C TYR A 6 -67.32 58.57 26.66
N SER A 7 -66.89 58.56 25.39
CA SER A 7 -66.06 57.53 24.78
C SER A 7 -64.58 57.95 24.88
N SER A 8 -63.77 57.12 25.51
CA SER A 8 -62.30 57.19 25.48
C SER A 8 -61.76 55.81 25.11
N TYR A 9 -61.17 55.68 23.93
CA TYR A 9 -60.38 54.51 23.55
C TYR A 9 -59.04 54.96 22.96
N PHE A 10 -57.97 54.49 23.61
CA PHE A 10 -56.56 54.62 23.26
C PHE A 10 -56.23 53.94 21.92
N PRO A 11 -55.25 54.44 21.14
CA PRO A 11 -54.68 53.67 20.05
C PRO A 11 -53.71 52.63 20.62
N VAL A 12 -53.96 51.35 20.37
CA VAL A 12 -52.99 50.27 20.57
C VAL A 12 -52.04 50.28 19.37
N SER A 13 -50.82 50.74 19.58
CA SER A 13 -49.74 50.62 18.59
C SER A 13 -49.36 49.15 18.43
N LEU A 14 -49.63 48.58 17.26
CA LEU A 14 -49.20 47.24 16.87
C LEU A 14 -47.71 47.29 16.49
N LEU A 15 -46.84 46.85 17.39
CA LEU A 15 -45.41 46.68 17.10
C LEU A 15 -45.23 45.39 16.27
N VAL A 16 -45.06 45.54 14.96
CA VAL A 16 -44.66 44.42 14.09
C VAL A 16 -43.16 44.19 14.28
N LEU A 17 -42.82 43.14 15.01
CA LEU A 17 -41.44 42.67 15.14
C LEU A 17 -41.05 41.98 13.83
N VAL A 18 -40.37 42.70 12.94
CA VAL A 18 -39.71 42.10 11.77
C VAL A 18 -38.49 41.36 12.30
N LEU A 19 -38.62 40.06 12.53
CA LEU A 19 -37.49 39.13 12.67
C LEU A 19 -36.75 39.12 11.33
N MET A 20 -35.72 39.95 11.20
CA MET A 20 -34.69 39.74 10.20
C MET A 20 -33.98 38.45 10.58
N ALA A 21 -34.43 37.33 10.01
CA ALA A 21 -33.61 36.14 9.89
C ALA A 21 -32.41 36.53 9.01
N THR A 22 -31.32 36.98 9.64
CA THR A 22 -30.01 36.90 9.04
C THR A 22 -29.74 35.41 8.88
N GLY A 23 -30.17 34.86 7.75
CA GLY A 23 -29.68 33.58 7.27
C GLY A 23 -28.20 33.75 7.09
N CYS A 24 -27.44 33.41 8.12
CA CYS A 24 -26.05 33.02 7.94
C CYS A 24 -26.16 31.75 7.09
N GLN A 25 -26.12 31.90 5.77
CA GLN A 25 -25.68 30.81 4.93
C GLN A 25 -24.29 30.50 5.46
N LEU A 26 -24.18 29.47 6.31
CA LEU A 26 -22.92 28.80 6.54
C LEU A 26 -22.43 28.47 5.14
N SER A 27 -21.48 29.28 4.66
CA SER A 27 -20.71 28.96 3.46
C SER A 27 -20.20 27.55 3.72
N ALA A 28 -20.62 26.60 2.89
CA ALA A 28 -20.15 25.23 2.96
C ALA A 28 -18.63 25.26 2.74
N GLN A 29 -17.84 25.42 3.81
CA GLN A 29 -16.39 25.42 3.71
C GLN A 29 -15.98 24.03 3.23
N ASN A 30 -15.27 23.98 2.12
CA ASN A 30 -14.65 22.74 1.67
C ASN A 30 -13.42 22.51 2.53
N LEU A 31 -13.11 21.24 2.79
CA LEU A 31 -11.89 20.85 3.48
C LEU A 31 -11.00 20.12 2.47
N ARG A 32 -9.75 20.55 2.34
CA ARG A 32 -8.73 19.89 1.52
C ARG A 32 -7.79 19.10 2.41
N ILE A 33 -7.72 17.80 2.15
CA ILE A 33 -6.89 16.86 2.91
C ILE A 33 -5.73 16.44 2.02
N ALA A 34 -4.50 16.60 2.49
CA ALA A 34 -3.35 15.93 1.90
C ALA A 34 -3.17 14.56 2.57
N ILE A 35 -2.94 13.52 1.79
CA ILE A 35 -2.76 12.14 2.29
C ILE A 35 -1.39 11.65 1.83
N MET A 36 -0.53 11.39 2.80
CA MET A 36 0.82 10.90 2.61
C MET A 36 0.88 9.38 2.83
N GLY A 37 1.59 8.70 1.93
CA GLY A 37 1.86 7.27 1.91
C GLY A 37 3.00 6.83 2.83
N ASP A 38 3.28 5.53 2.81
CA ASP A 38 4.28 4.85 3.65
C ASP A 38 5.76 5.15 3.22
N GLN A 39 6.72 5.10 4.16
CA GLN A 39 8.17 5.32 3.90
C GLN A 39 9.01 4.02 3.85
N THR A 40 8.44 2.87 4.18
CA THR A 40 9.18 1.66 4.58
C THR A 40 9.29 0.60 3.49
N GLY A 41 9.92 -0.54 3.81
CA GLY A 41 10.19 -1.62 2.86
C GLY A 41 11.28 -1.28 1.83
N THR A 42 11.91 -0.11 1.95
CA THR A 42 13.09 0.30 1.20
C THR A 42 14.37 -0.23 1.83
N ARG A 43 15.47 -0.27 1.06
CA ARG A 43 16.80 -0.60 1.58
C ARG A 43 17.48 0.59 2.29
N ASN A 44 16.99 1.81 2.05
CA ASN A 44 17.58 3.04 2.56
C ASN A 44 16.47 4.02 2.98
N LEU A 45 16.25 4.14 4.28
CA LEU A 45 15.22 5.00 4.86
C LEU A 45 15.53 6.49 4.68
N ASP A 46 16.80 6.89 4.69
CA ASP A 46 17.19 8.29 4.41
C ASP A 46 16.71 8.73 3.01
N SER A 47 16.82 7.84 2.02
CA SER A 47 16.33 8.13 0.67
C SER A 47 14.80 8.23 0.64
N ALA A 48 14.09 7.44 1.45
CA ALA A 48 12.64 7.57 1.60
C ALA A 48 12.25 8.92 2.20
N TYR A 49 12.98 9.41 3.20
CA TYR A 49 12.72 10.72 3.79
C TYR A 49 13.02 11.89 2.85
N VAL A 50 13.98 11.75 1.93
CA VAL A 50 14.18 12.74 0.85
C VAL A 50 12.94 12.82 -0.06
N ILE A 51 12.36 11.68 -0.41
CA ILE A 51 11.13 11.61 -1.23
C ILE A 51 9.95 12.21 -0.46
N MET A 52 9.80 11.84 0.81
CA MET A 52 8.78 12.37 1.72
C MET A 52 8.86 13.89 1.84
N ALA A 53 10.07 14.45 1.95
CA ALA A 53 10.28 15.90 2.02
C ALA A 53 9.90 16.61 0.71
N ALA A 54 10.18 16.02 -0.45
CA ALA A 54 9.75 16.56 -1.74
C ALA A 54 8.22 16.58 -1.86
N ALA A 55 7.55 15.49 -1.45
CA ALA A 55 6.09 15.43 -1.42
C ALA A 55 5.49 16.45 -0.43
N ALA A 56 6.09 16.63 0.75
CA ALA A 56 5.64 17.62 1.73
C ALA A 56 5.70 19.06 1.18
N GLU A 57 6.76 19.40 0.44
CA GLU A 57 6.86 20.71 -0.22
C GLU A 57 5.79 20.87 -1.30
N ASN A 58 5.56 19.84 -2.13
CA ASN A 58 4.49 19.86 -3.13
C ASN A 58 3.10 20.00 -2.48
N MET A 59 2.80 19.22 -1.44
CA MET A 59 1.56 19.33 -0.67
C MET A 59 1.36 20.73 -0.12
N ARG A 60 2.40 21.36 0.43
CA ARG A 60 2.33 22.74 0.95
C ARG A 60 1.87 23.73 -0.12
N THR A 61 2.27 23.55 -1.38
CA THR A 61 1.81 24.42 -2.48
C THR A 61 0.32 24.24 -2.81
N HIS A 62 -0.26 23.07 -2.53
CA HIS A 62 -1.68 22.79 -2.72
C HIS A 62 -2.57 23.30 -1.60
N SER A 63 -2.00 23.94 -0.57
CA SER A 63 -2.70 24.58 0.54
C SER A 63 -3.74 23.68 1.22
N PRO A 64 -3.38 22.46 1.67
CA PRO A 64 -4.30 21.61 2.42
C PRO A 64 -4.65 22.23 3.77
N ASP A 65 -5.77 21.82 4.35
CA ASP A 65 -6.18 22.19 5.71
C ASP A 65 -5.57 21.27 6.78
N LEU A 66 -5.24 20.03 6.40
CA LEU A 66 -4.56 19.04 7.23
C LEU A 66 -3.81 18.00 6.38
N VAL A 67 -2.91 17.27 7.03
CA VAL A 67 -2.23 16.09 6.47
C VAL A 67 -2.66 14.83 7.21
N ILE A 68 -2.95 13.77 6.49
CA ILE A 68 -3.11 12.41 7.03
C ILE A 68 -1.90 11.59 6.58
N HIS A 69 -1.31 10.83 7.50
CA HIS A 69 -0.29 9.84 7.17
C HIS A 69 -0.86 8.42 7.35
N VAL A 70 -0.75 7.57 6.34
CA VAL A 70 -1.36 6.22 6.33
C VAL A 70 -0.55 5.14 7.06
N GLY A 71 0.52 5.54 7.75
CA GLY A 71 1.35 4.69 8.61
C GLY A 71 2.73 4.42 8.03
N ASP A 72 3.54 3.64 8.74
CA ASP A 72 4.88 3.24 8.32
C ASP A 72 5.83 4.42 8.16
N LEU A 73 5.92 5.22 9.23
CA LEU A 73 6.85 6.35 9.35
C LEU A 73 8.28 5.88 9.63
N THR A 74 8.44 4.72 10.27
CA THR A 74 9.70 4.18 10.79
C THR A 74 9.89 2.71 10.42
N GLU A 75 11.12 2.20 10.49
CA GLU A 75 11.44 0.84 10.07
C GLU A 75 11.58 -0.15 11.25
N SER A 76 10.81 -1.25 11.21
CA SER A 76 10.77 -2.30 12.24
C SER A 76 12.11 -2.96 12.53
N GLN A 77 13.03 -2.98 11.56
CA GLN A 77 14.34 -3.62 11.70
C GLN A 77 15.31 -2.81 12.58
N VAL A 78 15.02 -1.53 12.85
CA VAL A 78 15.88 -0.65 13.64
C VAL A 78 15.74 -0.97 15.13
N ARG A 79 16.68 -1.77 15.64
CA ARG A 79 16.74 -2.24 17.04
C ARG A 79 17.15 -1.16 18.03
N ASP A 80 17.96 -0.20 17.58
CA ASP A 80 18.50 0.83 18.46
C ASP A 80 17.41 1.85 18.86
N SER A 81 17.36 2.14 20.17
CA SER A 81 16.32 3.00 20.74
C SER A 81 16.52 4.50 20.44
N SER A 82 17.73 4.92 20.12
CA SER A 82 18.00 6.27 19.63
C SER A 82 17.71 6.39 18.13
N ALA A 83 18.25 5.48 17.32
CA ALA A 83 18.12 5.54 15.86
C ALA A 83 16.65 5.58 15.40
N TYR A 84 15.80 4.67 15.87
CA TYR A 84 14.38 4.73 15.48
C TYR A 84 13.65 5.97 16.03
N ALA A 85 14.12 6.57 17.14
CA ALA A 85 13.55 7.84 17.60
C ALA A 85 13.98 9.00 16.70
N GLU A 86 15.22 8.96 16.18
CA GLU A 86 15.71 9.88 15.16
C GLU A 86 14.92 9.73 13.86
N ASP A 87 14.71 8.51 13.36
CA ASP A 87 13.86 8.22 12.20
C ASP A 87 12.44 8.83 12.37
N PHE A 88 11.80 8.57 13.52
CA PHE A 88 10.49 9.15 13.83
C PHE A 88 10.53 10.69 13.84
N HIS A 89 11.56 11.29 14.45
CA HIS A 89 11.69 12.73 14.52
C HIS A 89 11.92 13.35 13.14
N THR A 90 12.72 12.72 12.28
CA THR A 90 12.90 13.13 10.89
C THR A 90 11.57 13.13 10.14
N ALA A 91 10.79 12.04 10.22
CA ALA A 91 9.49 11.96 9.58
C ALA A 91 8.49 13.01 10.13
N ALA A 92 8.47 13.19 11.46
CA ALA A 92 7.61 14.17 12.12
C ALA A 92 7.97 15.62 11.75
N ASP A 93 9.26 15.94 11.61
CA ASP A 93 9.73 17.26 11.18
C ASP A 93 9.33 17.55 9.74
N ILE A 94 9.41 16.55 8.85
CA ILE A 94 8.94 16.65 7.45
C ILE A 94 7.43 16.92 7.42
N LEU A 95 6.62 16.16 8.15
CA LEU A 95 5.17 16.38 8.22
C LEU A 95 4.81 17.76 8.77
N THR A 96 5.53 18.19 9.82
CA THR A 96 5.35 19.52 10.41
C THR A 96 5.70 20.63 9.43
N SER A 97 6.64 20.40 8.51
CA SER A 97 7.07 21.40 7.51
C SER A 97 5.99 21.78 6.50
N VAL A 98 4.94 20.96 6.32
CA VAL A 98 3.78 21.30 5.48
C VAL A 98 3.03 22.52 6.05
N GLY A 99 3.13 22.77 7.35
CA GLY A 99 2.61 23.99 8.00
C GLY A 99 1.15 23.92 8.42
N VAL A 100 0.55 22.72 8.40
CA VAL A 100 -0.81 22.44 8.90
C VAL A 100 -0.80 21.24 9.84
N PRO A 101 -1.87 21.02 10.66
CA PRO A 101 -1.95 19.86 11.52
C PRO A 101 -1.81 18.55 10.73
N TRP A 102 -1.13 17.57 11.31
CA TRP A 102 -0.96 16.25 10.71
C TRP A 102 -1.33 15.14 11.69
N TYR A 103 -1.87 14.04 11.17
CA TYR A 103 -2.37 12.92 11.96
C TYR A 103 -1.99 11.58 11.33
N PRO A 104 -1.24 10.71 12.03
CA PRO A 104 -0.87 9.40 11.53
C PRO A 104 -1.78 8.28 12.05
N VAL A 105 -1.94 7.20 11.29
CA VAL A 105 -2.16 5.86 11.87
C VAL A 105 -0.81 5.18 12.09
N ALA A 106 -0.77 4.20 13.00
CA ALA A 106 0.43 3.38 13.18
C ALA A 106 0.45 2.26 12.13
N GLY A 107 1.57 2.13 11.42
CA GLY A 107 1.78 1.04 10.47
C GLY A 107 2.47 -0.18 11.08
N ASP A 108 2.61 -1.25 10.30
CA ASP A 108 3.21 -2.48 10.80
C ASP A 108 4.72 -2.31 11.05
N HIS A 109 5.42 -1.54 10.22
CA HIS A 109 6.83 -1.23 10.44
C HIS A 109 7.06 -0.32 11.65
N ASP A 110 6.07 0.49 12.03
CA ASP A 110 6.13 1.32 13.23
C ASP A 110 6.07 0.50 14.53
N VAL A 111 5.33 -0.61 14.52
CA VAL A 111 4.90 -1.28 15.76
C VAL A 111 5.35 -2.73 15.90
N ASN A 112 5.73 -3.39 14.80
CA ASN A 112 6.25 -4.75 14.85
C ASN A 112 7.68 -4.75 15.43
N PRO A 113 7.96 -5.58 16.45
CA PRO A 113 9.32 -5.82 16.88
C PRO A 113 10.11 -6.58 15.80
N PRO A 114 11.45 -6.42 15.75
CA PRO A 114 12.27 -7.13 14.78
C PRO A 114 12.22 -8.65 14.97
N GLY A 115 12.01 -9.37 13.87
CA GLY A 115 11.88 -10.82 13.83
C GLY A 115 10.42 -11.24 13.76
N PHE A 116 10.01 -11.75 12.60
CA PHE A 116 8.63 -12.12 12.33
C PHE A 116 8.13 -13.21 13.29
N ALA A 117 7.12 -12.86 14.10
CA ALA A 117 6.44 -13.78 15.01
C ALA A 117 4.94 -13.44 15.08
N PRO A 118 4.06 -14.15 14.33
CA PRO A 118 2.61 -13.91 14.36
C PRO A 118 2.08 -13.92 15.80
N LEU A 119 1.24 -12.96 16.15
CA LEU A 119 0.72 -12.78 17.51
C LEU A 119 1.84 -12.59 18.55
N SER A 120 2.95 -11.96 18.17
CA SER A 120 4.02 -11.58 19.10
C SER A 120 3.40 -10.91 20.33
N MET A 121 3.89 -11.25 21.52
CA MET A 121 3.49 -10.62 22.78
C MET A 121 4.38 -9.43 23.15
N ASP A 122 5.42 -9.16 22.35
CA ASP A 122 6.33 -8.03 22.56
C ASP A 122 5.68 -6.74 22.03
N ARG A 123 5.12 -5.98 22.97
CA ARG A 123 4.48 -4.67 22.76
C ARG A 123 5.46 -3.50 22.89
N SER A 124 6.78 -3.72 22.80
CA SER A 124 7.79 -2.69 23.05
C SER A 124 7.78 -1.57 22.00
N TYR A 125 7.63 -1.91 20.73
CA TYR A 125 7.60 -0.95 19.62
C TYR A 125 6.31 -0.11 19.63
N GLU A 126 5.14 -0.70 19.89
CA GLU A 126 3.90 0.07 20.12
C GLU A 126 4.04 1.10 21.24
N LYS A 127 4.61 0.70 22.39
CA LYS A 127 4.84 1.61 23.52
C LYS A 127 5.79 2.74 23.14
N ARG A 128 6.82 2.44 22.36
CA ARG A 128 7.82 3.38 21.88
C ARG A 128 7.20 4.38 20.89
N PHE A 129 6.56 3.91 19.84
CA PHE A 129 5.86 4.72 18.84
C PHE A 129 4.85 5.66 19.51
N ARG A 130 3.99 5.12 20.38
CA ARG A 130 3.03 5.91 21.17
C ARG A 130 3.69 6.95 22.07
N SER A 131 4.84 6.63 22.67
CA SER A 131 5.58 7.61 23.46
C SER A 131 6.15 8.74 22.62
N LEU A 132 6.60 8.46 21.39
CA LEU A 132 7.14 9.47 20.49
C LEU A 132 6.03 10.37 19.95
N CYS A 133 4.89 9.78 19.54
CA CYS A 133 3.71 10.53 19.14
C CYS A 133 3.27 11.56 20.19
N ARG A 134 3.22 11.15 21.47
CA ARG A 134 2.91 12.06 22.58
C ARG A 134 3.91 13.20 22.74
N LYS A 135 5.20 12.92 22.56
CA LYS A 135 6.26 13.94 22.71
C LYS A 135 6.16 15.04 21.66
N VAL A 136 5.68 14.71 20.46
CA VAL A 136 5.46 15.68 19.38
C VAL A 136 4.05 16.28 19.39
N GLY A 137 3.24 15.98 20.41
CA GLY A 137 1.93 16.60 20.63
C GLY A 137 0.77 15.99 19.83
N LEU A 138 0.94 14.80 19.25
CA LEU A 138 -0.16 14.09 18.60
C LEU A 138 -1.21 13.63 19.64
N PRO A 139 -2.50 13.58 19.27
CA PRO A 139 -3.61 13.22 20.16
C PRO A 139 -3.71 11.72 20.47
N ILE A 140 -2.56 11.05 20.61
CA ILE A 140 -2.45 9.61 20.86
C ILE A 140 -2.07 9.43 22.33
N ASP A 141 -3.01 9.01 23.19
CA ASP A 141 -2.74 8.85 24.63
C ASP A 141 -2.44 7.40 25.02
N GLN A 142 -3.48 6.63 25.34
CA GLN A 142 -3.37 5.25 25.83
C GLN A 142 -3.32 4.22 24.71
N ASP A 143 -4.04 4.49 23.63
CA ASP A 143 -4.23 3.60 22.48
C ASP A 143 -3.70 4.25 21.20
N LEU A 144 -3.47 3.42 20.18
CA LEU A 144 -3.07 3.86 18.83
C LEU A 144 -4.28 4.10 17.91
N PHE A 145 -5.48 3.97 18.45
CA PHE A 145 -6.72 4.39 17.80
C PHE A 145 -7.30 5.61 18.53
N TYR A 146 -7.78 6.58 17.77
CA TYR A 146 -8.22 7.88 18.27
C TYR A 146 -9.07 8.60 17.21
N SER A 147 -9.67 9.74 17.58
CA SER A 147 -10.39 10.60 16.63
C SER A 147 -10.17 12.08 16.91
N VAL A 148 -10.38 12.92 15.90
CA VAL A 148 -10.28 14.38 15.98
C VAL A 148 -11.38 15.04 15.15
N ASP A 149 -11.77 16.26 15.55
CA ASP A 149 -12.67 17.10 14.77
C ASP A 149 -11.87 18.22 14.08
N VAL A 150 -12.13 18.43 12.78
CA VAL A 150 -11.54 19.49 11.97
C VAL A 150 -12.63 20.15 11.14
N GLN A 151 -12.91 21.44 11.40
CA GLN A 151 -13.92 22.24 10.68
C GLN A 151 -15.29 21.52 10.53
N ASP A 152 -15.81 20.96 11.63
CA ASP A 152 -17.06 20.19 11.73
C ASP A 152 -17.09 18.82 11.01
N PHE A 153 -15.97 18.41 10.40
CA PHE A 153 -15.73 17.04 9.96
C PHE A 153 -15.08 16.23 11.07
N HIS A 154 -15.37 14.93 11.08
CA HIS A 154 -14.85 14.02 12.09
C HIS A 154 -13.91 12.98 11.44
N PHE A 155 -12.74 12.80 12.02
CA PHE A 155 -11.70 11.90 11.52
C PHE A 155 -11.42 10.81 12.55
N ILE A 156 -11.48 9.56 12.11
CA ILE A 156 -11.27 8.38 12.94
C ILE A 156 -10.02 7.67 12.46
N PHE A 157 -9.10 7.38 13.37
CA PHE A 157 -7.84 6.68 13.10
C PHE A 157 -7.88 5.34 13.81
N LEU A 158 -7.99 4.25 13.05
CA LEU A 158 -8.06 2.88 13.56
C LEU A 158 -6.67 2.23 13.59
N TYR A 159 -6.41 1.47 14.66
CA TYR A 159 -5.21 0.69 14.83
C TYR A 159 -5.42 -0.73 14.28
N SER A 160 -4.82 -1.02 13.12
CA SER A 160 -4.99 -2.30 12.40
C SER A 160 -4.06 -3.43 12.85
N LEU A 161 -3.19 -3.17 13.83
CA LEU A 161 -2.05 -4.02 14.21
C LEU A 161 -2.20 -4.59 15.64
N GLU A 162 -3.41 -4.64 16.21
CA GLU A 162 -3.65 -5.24 17.54
C GLU A 162 -3.14 -6.70 17.62
N ASN A 163 -3.13 -7.40 16.48
CA ASN A 163 -2.41 -8.64 16.26
C ASN A 163 -1.16 -8.38 15.40
N LEU A 164 0.00 -8.27 16.07
CA LEU A 164 1.31 -8.04 15.43
C LEU A 164 1.70 -9.16 14.46
N HIS A 165 2.52 -8.79 13.46
CA HIS A 165 2.98 -9.68 12.38
C HIS A 165 1.85 -10.43 11.66
N THR A 166 0.75 -9.73 11.38
CA THR A 166 -0.34 -10.19 10.51
C THR A 166 -0.45 -9.28 9.29
N ASP A 167 -0.96 -9.80 8.18
CA ASP A 167 -1.13 -9.05 6.92
C ASP A 167 -2.49 -9.42 6.30
N PRO A 168 -3.21 -8.47 5.66
CA PRO A 168 -4.52 -8.74 5.05
C PRO A 168 -4.46 -9.59 3.76
N ARG A 169 -3.32 -9.63 3.06
CA ARG A 169 -3.09 -10.32 1.77
C ARG A 169 -2.39 -11.68 1.92
N TRP A 170 -1.52 -11.84 2.92
CA TRP A 170 -0.69 -13.06 3.05
C TRP A 170 -0.42 -13.49 4.49
N GLY A 171 0.13 -14.69 4.65
CA GLY A 171 0.42 -15.28 5.97
C GLY A 171 -0.85 -15.65 6.73
N SER A 172 -0.95 -15.23 7.99
CA SER A 172 -2.08 -15.55 8.87
C SER A 172 -3.25 -14.59 8.69
N ILE A 173 -3.80 -14.51 7.48
CA ILE A 173 -4.80 -13.50 7.08
C ILE A 173 -6.03 -13.45 8.00
N PHE A 174 -6.45 -14.57 8.58
CA PHE A 174 -7.61 -14.62 9.49
C PHE A 174 -7.33 -14.12 10.90
N LEU A 175 -6.06 -13.91 11.25
CA LEU A 175 -5.66 -13.26 12.51
C LEU A 175 -5.61 -11.74 12.38
N ASN A 176 -5.62 -11.21 11.15
CA ASN A 176 -5.64 -9.78 10.91
C ASN A 176 -7.06 -9.22 11.12
N GLY A 177 -7.23 -8.20 11.97
CA GLY A 177 -8.52 -7.58 12.22
C GLY A 177 -8.51 -6.57 13.37
N ILE A 178 -9.67 -5.95 13.61
CA ILE A 178 -9.94 -5.00 14.70
C ILE A 178 -10.54 -5.79 15.88
N SER A 179 -10.10 -5.55 17.12
CA SER A 179 -10.62 -6.22 18.32
C SER A 179 -12.03 -5.79 18.69
N ASP A 180 -12.70 -6.56 19.56
CA ASP A 180 -14.04 -6.19 20.06
C ASP A 180 -13.99 -4.87 20.86
N ARG A 181 -12.93 -4.65 21.64
CA ARG A 181 -12.72 -3.40 22.39
C ARG A 181 -12.66 -2.18 21.46
N GLN A 182 -11.89 -2.27 20.37
CA GLN A 182 -11.76 -1.17 19.44
C GLN A 182 -13.05 -0.98 18.62
N LEU A 183 -13.79 -2.06 18.30
CA LEU A 183 -15.09 -1.97 17.65
C LEU A 183 -16.15 -1.30 18.55
N GLU A 184 -16.22 -1.65 19.83
CA GLU A 184 -17.09 -0.99 20.81
C GLU A 184 -16.76 0.49 20.98
N TRP A 185 -15.46 0.84 20.99
CA TRP A 185 -15.02 2.23 21.00
C TRP A 185 -15.48 2.97 19.74
N LEU A 186 -15.31 2.36 18.56
CA LEU A 186 -15.72 2.92 17.27
C LEU A 186 -17.23 3.21 17.24
N GLU A 187 -18.06 2.25 17.67
CA GLU A 187 -19.51 2.43 17.78
C GLU A 187 -19.86 3.60 18.70
N SER A 188 -19.20 3.70 19.86
CA SER A 188 -19.45 4.80 20.80
C SER A 188 -19.04 6.15 20.20
N ASP A 189 -17.92 6.21 19.50
CA ASP A 189 -17.38 7.44 18.91
C ASP A 189 -18.29 7.94 17.76
N LEU A 190 -18.70 7.05 16.87
CA LEU A 190 -19.62 7.38 15.79
C LEU A 190 -20.99 7.83 16.30
N ASN A 191 -21.54 7.20 17.34
CA ASN A 191 -22.80 7.61 17.95
C ASN A 191 -22.72 9.02 18.57
N LYS A 192 -21.58 9.36 19.16
CA LYS A 192 -21.31 10.69 19.71
C LYS A 192 -21.21 11.75 18.61
N HIS A 193 -20.68 11.40 17.44
CA HIS A 193 -20.47 12.29 16.29
C HIS A 193 -21.46 12.07 15.14
N ARG A 194 -22.66 11.52 15.42
CA ARG A 194 -23.70 11.27 14.39
C ARG A 194 -24.11 12.51 13.60
N ASP A 195 -23.98 13.68 14.22
CA ASP A 195 -24.35 14.99 13.68
C ASP A 195 -23.17 15.67 12.95
N ALA A 196 -22.00 15.00 12.86
CA ALA A 196 -20.85 15.49 12.10
C ALA A 196 -21.21 15.72 10.63
N ARG A 197 -20.54 16.72 10.02
CA ARG A 197 -20.80 17.12 8.64
C ARG A 197 -20.47 16.00 7.65
N GLY A 198 -19.40 15.26 7.91
CA GLY A 198 -18.98 14.04 7.24
C GLY A 198 -17.88 13.36 8.06
N ILE A 199 -17.69 12.06 7.85
CA ILE A 199 -16.72 11.25 8.60
C ILE A 199 -15.72 10.60 7.64
N ILE A 200 -14.43 10.68 7.96
CA ILE A 200 -13.35 9.95 7.28
C ILE A 200 -12.72 8.97 8.26
N VAL A 201 -12.55 7.72 7.85
CA VAL A 201 -11.85 6.70 8.61
C VAL A 201 -10.50 6.41 7.96
N VAL A 202 -9.45 6.34 8.76
CA VAL A 202 -8.09 6.02 8.31
C VAL A 202 -7.62 4.79 9.06
N THR A 203 -6.96 3.86 8.37
CA THR A 203 -6.35 2.66 8.96
C THR A 203 -5.14 2.27 8.14
N HIS A 204 -4.11 1.65 8.72
CA HIS A 204 -2.93 1.32 7.92
C HIS A 204 -3.19 0.12 7.01
N HIS A 205 -3.65 -1.02 7.56
CA HIS A 205 -3.98 -2.18 6.76
C HIS A 205 -5.37 -2.05 6.11
N PRO A 206 -5.48 -2.24 4.78
CA PRO A 206 -6.77 -2.35 4.10
C PRO A 206 -7.43 -3.71 4.41
N HIS A 207 -7.95 -3.84 5.63
CA HIS A 207 -8.59 -5.06 6.14
C HIS A 207 -9.72 -5.59 5.24
N TRP A 208 -10.37 -4.71 4.47
CA TRP A 208 -11.43 -5.08 3.52
C TRP A 208 -10.96 -5.95 2.35
N TYR A 209 -9.65 -6.14 2.16
CA TYR A 209 -9.12 -7.16 1.27
C TYR A 209 -9.64 -8.56 1.66
N SER A 210 -9.70 -8.85 2.97
CA SER A 210 -10.40 -10.01 3.53
C SER A 210 -11.75 -9.57 4.09
N TRP A 211 -12.78 -9.56 3.24
CA TRP A 211 -14.11 -9.06 3.63
C TRP A 211 -14.69 -9.73 4.88
N SER A 212 -14.39 -11.02 5.11
CA SER A 212 -14.85 -11.73 6.32
C SER A 212 -14.35 -11.10 7.62
N ASN A 213 -13.18 -10.45 7.60
CA ASN A 213 -12.62 -9.78 8.76
C ASN A 213 -13.15 -8.35 8.92
N TRP A 214 -13.50 -7.70 7.80
CA TRP A 214 -13.94 -6.30 7.78
C TRP A 214 -15.46 -6.10 7.86
N GLN A 215 -16.26 -7.10 7.48
CA GLN A 215 -17.72 -6.98 7.38
C GLN A 215 -18.36 -6.39 8.64
N ARG A 216 -17.88 -6.78 9.83
CA ARG A 216 -18.40 -6.27 11.11
C ARG A 216 -18.11 -4.79 11.33
N VAL A 217 -16.93 -4.33 10.90
CA VAL A 217 -16.55 -2.91 10.98
C VAL A 217 -17.38 -2.12 9.99
N HIS A 218 -17.48 -2.57 8.73
CA HIS A 218 -18.31 -1.93 7.73
C HIS A 218 -19.78 -1.81 8.15
N ALA A 219 -20.34 -2.84 8.81
CA ALA A 219 -21.71 -2.81 9.31
C ALA A 219 -21.96 -1.69 10.34
N VAL A 220 -20.95 -1.35 11.15
CA VAL A 220 -21.01 -0.20 12.06
C VAL A 220 -20.87 1.11 11.27
N LEU A 221 -19.93 1.19 10.33
CA LEU A 221 -19.67 2.42 9.57
C LEU A 221 -20.86 2.89 8.72
N ARG A 222 -21.56 1.96 8.05
CA ARG A 222 -22.63 2.28 7.09
C ARG A 222 -23.86 2.95 7.69
N ASP A 223 -24.06 2.84 9.01
CA ASP A 223 -25.19 3.46 9.72
C ASP A 223 -24.89 4.93 10.09
N HIS A 224 -23.72 5.44 9.71
CA HIS A 224 -23.25 6.79 9.98
C HIS A 224 -22.80 7.53 8.71
N SER A 225 -22.49 8.81 8.83
CA SER A 225 -22.11 9.70 7.71
C SER A 225 -20.67 9.49 7.24
N VAL A 226 -20.22 8.24 7.16
CA VAL A 226 -18.88 7.87 6.71
C VAL A 226 -18.79 8.00 5.20
N MET A 227 -17.85 8.83 4.73
CA MET A 227 -17.66 9.11 3.30
C MET A 227 -16.59 8.21 2.70
N ALA A 228 -15.50 7.96 3.44
CA ALA A 228 -14.42 7.12 2.99
C ALA A 228 -13.71 6.38 4.11
N VAL A 229 -13.12 5.24 3.76
CA VAL A 229 -12.07 4.56 4.52
C VAL A 229 -10.80 4.58 3.68
N ILE A 230 -9.71 5.09 4.25
CA ILE A 230 -8.43 5.32 3.58
C ILE A 230 -7.37 4.47 4.26
N ALA A 231 -6.52 3.82 3.46
CA ALA A 231 -5.40 3.01 3.95
C ALA A 231 -4.11 3.17 3.16
N GLY A 232 -3.04 2.56 3.67
CA GLY A 232 -1.70 2.50 3.07
C GLY A 232 -1.29 1.05 2.83
N HIS A 233 -0.09 0.68 3.30
CA HIS A 233 0.44 -0.69 3.40
C HIS A 233 0.78 -1.39 2.09
N PHE A 234 0.00 -1.19 1.04
CA PHE A 234 0.21 -1.90 -0.23
C PHE A 234 1.36 -1.34 -1.06
N HIS A 235 1.78 -0.11 -0.75
CA HIS A 235 2.78 0.68 -1.48
C HIS A 235 2.42 1.01 -2.93
N TYR A 236 1.16 0.85 -3.29
CA TYR A 236 0.57 1.30 -4.55
C TYR A 236 -0.84 1.81 -4.24
N ASP A 237 -1.37 2.67 -5.11
CA ASP A 237 -2.72 3.19 -4.97
C ASP A 237 -3.77 2.18 -5.45
N GLN A 238 -4.96 2.29 -4.90
CA GLN A 238 -6.08 1.47 -5.31
C GLN A 238 -7.40 2.14 -4.94
N ASP A 239 -8.27 2.37 -5.93
CA ASP A 239 -9.67 2.72 -5.71
C ASP A 239 -10.53 1.47 -5.75
N ASP A 240 -11.00 1.05 -4.58
CA ASP A 240 -11.84 -0.11 -4.38
C ASP A 240 -13.32 0.18 -4.67
N GLY A 241 -13.65 1.44 -4.99
CA GLY A 241 -15.00 1.91 -5.25
C GLY A 241 -15.79 2.14 -3.97
N SER A 242 -17.11 2.13 -4.09
CA SER A 242 -18.02 2.43 -2.97
C SER A 242 -18.89 1.23 -2.60
N ILE A 243 -19.03 0.99 -1.30
CA ILE A 243 -19.95 0.01 -0.71
C ILE A 243 -20.82 0.75 0.29
N ASP A 244 -22.15 0.66 0.16
CA ASP A 244 -23.12 1.38 1.01
C ASP A 244 -22.84 2.90 1.13
N GLY A 245 -22.34 3.52 0.05
CA GLY A 245 -21.99 4.95 0.01
C GLY A 245 -20.62 5.31 0.57
N ILE A 246 -19.88 4.35 1.14
CA ILE A 246 -18.53 4.55 1.68
C ILE A 246 -17.49 4.20 0.61
N ARG A 247 -16.62 5.15 0.25
CA ARG A 247 -15.52 4.90 -0.68
C ARG A 247 -14.31 4.27 0.02
N TYR A 248 -13.71 3.26 -0.60
CA TYR A 248 -12.54 2.57 -0.08
C TYR A 248 -11.31 2.89 -0.92
N LEU A 249 -10.26 3.38 -0.28
CA LEU A 249 -9.07 3.88 -0.96
C LEU A 249 -7.81 3.35 -0.29
N VAL A 250 -6.84 2.97 -1.12
CA VAL A 250 -5.47 2.72 -0.71
C VAL A 250 -4.59 3.76 -1.38
N ILE A 251 -3.71 4.40 -0.62
CA ILE A 251 -2.72 5.35 -1.12
C ILE A 251 -1.36 4.66 -1.08
N GLY A 252 -0.60 4.74 -2.19
CA GLY A 252 0.70 4.10 -2.28
C GLY A 252 1.83 4.86 -1.58
N ALA A 253 3.04 4.36 -1.72
CA ALA A 253 4.19 4.82 -0.93
C ALA A 253 4.64 6.25 -1.26
N THR A 254 5.02 7.01 -0.22
CA THR A 254 5.73 8.29 -0.33
C THR A 254 7.16 8.11 0.20
N GLY A 255 7.95 7.31 -0.51
CA GLY A 255 9.33 6.98 -0.15
C GLY A 255 9.58 5.49 0.09
N GLY A 256 8.54 4.74 0.46
CA GLY A 256 8.59 3.28 0.61
C GLY A 256 8.81 2.54 -0.70
N SER A 257 8.99 1.21 -0.62
CA SER A 257 9.28 0.40 -1.80
C SER A 257 8.16 0.43 -2.85
N ILE A 258 8.52 0.54 -4.12
CA ILE A 258 7.57 0.58 -5.25
C ILE A 258 7.77 -0.63 -6.18
N LYS A 259 6.81 -0.86 -7.07
CA LYS A 259 6.94 -1.88 -8.12
C LYS A 259 7.89 -1.40 -9.21
N ASP A 260 8.52 -2.36 -9.90
CA ASP A 260 9.15 -2.08 -11.19
C ASP A 260 8.06 -2.11 -12.26
N ALA A 261 7.34 -1.00 -12.40
CA ALA A 261 6.16 -0.87 -13.26
C ALA A 261 6.11 0.54 -13.88
N ASP A 262 5.14 0.80 -14.77
CA ASP A 262 4.84 2.19 -15.14
C ASP A 262 4.34 3.00 -13.93
N PRO A 263 4.46 4.35 -13.96
CA PRO A 263 4.03 5.20 -12.85
C PRO A 263 2.61 4.95 -12.37
N GLU A 264 1.70 4.63 -13.29
CA GLU A 264 0.26 4.46 -13.09
C GLU A 264 -0.09 3.03 -12.64
N SER A 265 0.91 2.19 -12.40
CA SER A 265 0.79 0.79 -12.02
C SER A 265 1.64 0.50 -10.76
N GLY A 266 1.74 1.48 -9.85
CA GLY A 266 2.53 1.40 -8.62
C GLY A 266 4.04 1.54 -8.85
N GLY A 267 4.45 2.11 -9.99
CA GLY A 267 5.85 2.30 -10.40
C GLY A 267 6.45 3.66 -10.06
N CYS A 268 5.79 4.43 -9.19
CA CYS A 268 6.29 5.72 -8.71
C CYS A 268 5.91 5.96 -7.25
N HIS A 269 6.58 6.91 -6.61
CA HIS A 269 6.19 7.40 -5.30
C HIS A 269 5.11 8.47 -5.46
N GLN A 270 4.15 8.50 -4.56
CA GLN A 270 2.96 9.32 -4.74
C GLN A 270 2.39 9.85 -3.45
N TYR A 271 1.49 10.82 -3.57
CA TYR A 271 0.63 11.32 -2.52
C TYR A 271 -0.75 11.68 -3.08
N ALA A 272 -1.75 11.87 -2.24
CA ALA A 272 -3.09 12.25 -2.68
C ALA A 272 -3.58 13.56 -2.07
N LEU A 273 -4.47 14.23 -2.79
CA LEU A 273 -5.26 15.37 -2.33
C LEU A 273 -6.74 15.00 -2.43
N MET A 274 -7.50 15.24 -1.37
CA MET A 274 -8.93 14.97 -1.31
C MET A 274 -9.67 16.23 -0.91
N ASP A 275 -10.60 16.67 -1.74
CA ASP A 275 -11.51 17.76 -1.44
C ASP A 275 -12.86 17.21 -1.00
N ILE A 276 -13.30 17.58 0.20
CA ILE A 276 -14.60 17.18 0.74
C ILE A 276 -15.46 18.39 1.07
N SER A 277 -16.78 18.23 0.92
CA SER A 277 -17.74 19.25 1.33
C SER A 277 -19.05 18.59 1.71
N ASN A 278 -19.59 18.97 2.88
CA ASN A 278 -20.78 18.34 3.43
C ASN A 278 -20.56 16.81 3.58
N ARG A 279 -21.33 15.99 2.87
CA ARG A 279 -21.22 14.52 2.88
C ARG A 279 -20.67 13.97 1.57
N ASP A 280 -20.08 14.83 0.75
CA ASP A 280 -19.62 14.50 -0.59
C ASP A 280 -18.10 14.63 -0.69
N ILE A 281 -17.50 13.66 -1.39
CA ILE A 281 -16.14 13.76 -1.88
C ILE A 281 -16.23 14.47 -3.23
N LEU A 282 -15.73 15.71 -3.30
CA LEU A 282 -15.78 16.52 -4.51
C LEU A 282 -14.75 16.08 -5.53
N ASN A 283 -13.54 15.74 -5.06
CA ASN A 283 -12.42 15.36 -5.90
C ASN A 283 -11.40 14.52 -5.12
N ILE A 284 -10.68 13.66 -5.84
CA ILE A 284 -9.49 12.97 -5.35
C ILE A 284 -8.45 13.03 -6.46
N GLU A 285 -7.30 13.61 -6.15
CA GLU A 285 -6.16 13.72 -7.05
C GLU A 285 -5.02 12.88 -6.48
N LEU A 286 -4.34 12.14 -7.36
CA LEU A 286 -3.15 11.39 -7.02
C LEU A 286 -1.99 12.03 -7.76
N HIS A 287 -0.89 12.32 -7.07
CA HIS A 287 0.24 13.08 -7.59
C HIS A 287 1.53 12.29 -7.41
N GLU A 288 2.39 12.33 -8.41
CA GLU A 288 3.75 11.80 -8.29
C GLU A 288 4.57 12.70 -7.36
N ALA A 289 5.28 12.09 -6.40
CA ALA A 289 5.87 12.77 -5.25
C ALA A 289 6.90 13.86 -5.61
N PHE A 290 7.69 13.68 -6.67
CA PHE A 290 8.72 14.65 -7.06
C PHE A 290 8.23 15.69 -8.05
N SER A 291 7.66 15.20 -9.15
CA SER A 291 7.26 16.01 -10.32
C SER A 291 5.93 16.69 -10.14
N ASP A 292 5.15 16.28 -9.14
CA ASP A 292 3.79 16.76 -8.89
C ASP A 292 2.82 16.48 -10.05
N THR A 293 3.18 15.54 -10.92
CA THR A 293 2.37 15.17 -12.07
C THR A 293 1.13 14.44 -11.60
N LEU A 294 -0.04 14.85 -12.10
CA LEU A 294 -1.30 14.14 -11.85
C LEU A 294 -1.24 12.72 -12.43
N LEU A 295 -1.56 11.75 -11.58
CA LEU A 295 -1.64 10.33 -11.86
C LEU A 295 -3.10 9.88 -11.92
N GLU A 296 -3.30 8.72 -12.52
CA GLU A 296 -4.53 7.97 -12.42
C GLU A 296 -4.66 7.37 -11.02
N LEU A 297 -5.79 7.65 -10.37
CA LEU A 297 -6.22 6.83 -9.24
C LEU A 297 -6.69 5.47 -9.75
N THR A 298 -5.87 4.44 -9.56
CA THR A 298 -5.98 3.16 -10.26
C THR A 298 -7.18 2.35 -9.76
N PRO A 299 -8.11 1.93 -10.64
CA PRO A 299 -9.21 1.07 -10.25
C PRO A 299 -8.72 -0.28 -9.70
N ARG A 300 -9.37 -0.79 -8.64
CA ARG A 300 -9.05 -2.09 -8.02
C ARG A 300 -8.80 -3.22 -9.01
N ARG A 301 -9.68 -3.39 -10.00
CA ARG A 301 -9.52 -4.48 -10.98
C ARG A 301 -8.23 -4.36 -11.79
N SER A 302 -7.79 -3.14 -12.10
CA SER A 302 -6.54 -2.89 -12.82
C SER A 302 -5.33 -3.17 -11.92
N MET A 303 -5.36 -2.68 -10.67
CA MET A 303 -4.25 -2.90 -9.74
C MET A 303 -4.14 -4.36 -9.29
N ASP A 304 -5.24 -5.09 -9.11
CA ASP A 304 -5.26 -6.52 -8.82
C ASP A 304 -4.56 -7.33 -9.94
N ARG A 305 -4.73 -6.93 -11.20
CA ARG A 305 -4.01 -7.53 -12.35
C ARG A 305 -2.52 -7.25 -12.29
N VAL A 306 -2.14 -6.00 -12.00
CA VAL A 306 -0.74 -5.60 -11.83
C VAL A 306 -0.09 -6.39 -10.70
N GLN A 307 -0.76 -6.49 -9.55
CA GLN A 307 -0.30 -7.26 -8.40
C GLN A 307 -0.15 -8.75 -8.72
N ALA A 308 -1.12 -9.36 -9.38
CA ALA A 308 -1.06 -10.76 -9.79
C ALA A 308 0.13 -11.02 -10.73
N LEU A 309 0.37 -10.13 -11.70
CA LEU A 309 1.54 -10.20 -12.58
C LEU A 309 2.84 -10.00 -11.81
N ALA A 310 2.94 -9.00 -10.94
CA ALA A 310 4.14 -8.74 -10.14
C ALA A 310 4.55 -9.97 -9.30
N VAL A 311 3.58 -10.58 -8.61
CA VAL A 311 3.79 -11.81 -7.82
C VAL A 311 4.19 -12.98 -8.73
N SER A 312 3.51 -13.14 -9.87
CA SER A 312 3.79 -14.18 -10.85
C SER A 312 5.22 -14.09 -11.37
N LEU A 313 5.65 -12.89 -11.79
CA LEU A 313 6.98 -12.64 -12.31
C LEU A 313 8.04 -12.85 -11.22
N GLY A 314 7.79 -12.32 -10.02
CA GLY A 314 8.68 -12.47 -8.87
C GLY A 314 8.99 -13.93 -8.56
N ASN A 315 8.02 -14.84 -8.65
CA ASN A 315 8.17 -16.27 -8.33
C ASN A 315 8.97 -17.10 -9.35
N ILE A 316 9.40 -16.50 -10.48
CA ILE A 316 10.26 -17.17 -11.47
C ILE A 316 11.63 -17.54 -10.88
N TYR A 317 12.06 -16.90 -9.78
CA TYR A 317 13.32 -17.24 -9.10
C TYR A 317 13.43 -18.72 -8.69
N LYS A 318 12.30 -19.41 -8.54
CA LYS A 318 12.22 -20.83 -8.15
C LYS A 318 12.43 -21.79 -9.32
N ASP A 319 12.47 -21.33 -10.57
CA ASP A 319 12.68 -22.18 -11.74
C ASP A 319 14.11 -22.77 -11.76
N GLU A 320 15.08 -22.04 -11.23
CA GLU A 320 16.48 -22.46 -11.25
C GLU A 320 17.10 -22.48 -9.85
N LYS A 321 17.65 -23.65 -9.51
CA LYS A 321 18.49 -23.85 -8.33
C LYS A 321 19.94 -24.00 -8.77
N ILE A 322 20.74 -22.95 -8.55
CA ILE A 322 22.13 -22.90 -8.97
C ILE A 322 23.04 -23.17 -7.77
N LEU A 323 23.96 -24.11 -7.94
CA LEU A 323 24.94 -24.47 -6.92
C LEU A 323 26.35 -24.18 -7.42
N LEU A 324 27.25 -23.83 -6.50
CA LEU A 324 28.68 -23.69 -6.78
C LEU A 324 29.45 -24.84 -6.12
N ALA A 325 29.98 -25.75 -6.94
CA ALA A 325 30.76 -26.91 -6.52
C ALA A 325 32.15 -26.88 -7.16
N ASN A 326 33.21 -26.86 -6.36
CA ASN A 326 34.60 -26.82 -6.86
C ASN A 326 34.84 -25.71 -7.89
N ARG A 327 34.26 -24.52 -7.67
CA ARG A 327 34.32 -23.35 -8.57
C ARG A 327 33.56 -23.50 -9.90
N HIS A 328 32.81 -24.58 -10.07
CA HIS A 328 31.94 -24.80 -11.22
C HIS A 328 30.47 -24.66 -10.84
N LEU A 329 29.71 -24.00 -11.71
CA LEU A 329 28.26 -23.91 -11.57
C LEU A 329 27.64 -25.26 -11.95
N VAL A 330 26.83 -25.80 -11.05
CA VAL A 330 26.13 -27.08 -11.22
C VAL A 330 24.66 -26.92 -10.86
N LYS A 331 23.82 -27.82 -11.37
CA LYS A 331 22.42 -27.97 -10.96
C LYS A 331 22.12 -29.42 -10.59
N PRO A 332 21.28 -29.64 -9.56
CA PRO A 332 20.79 -30.98 -9.24
C PRO A 332 19.75 -31.41 -10.28
N ASP A 333 19.76 -32.70 -10.64
CA ASP A 333 18.64 -33.32 -11.34
C ASP A 333 17.50 -33.72 -10.38
N ALA A 334 16.46 -34.37 -10.91
CA ALA A 334 15.31 -34.82 -10.10
C ALA A 334 15.68 -35.87 -9.03
N HIS A 335 16.87 -36.47 -9.11
CA HIS A 335 17.37 -37.50 -8.20
C HIS A 335 18.42 -36.93 -7.23
N GLY A 336 18.75 -35.63 -7.36
CA GLY A 336 19.73 -34.93 -6.55
C GLY A 336 21.17 -35.05 -7.06
N GLU A 337 21.40 -35.68 -8.22
CA GLU A 337 22.72 -35.80 -8.82
C GLU A 337 23.13 -34.49 -9.49
N TYR A 338 24.38 -34.08 -9.30
CA TYR A 338 24.87 -32.80 -9.81
C TYR A 338 25.42 -32.93 -11.23
N SER A 339 24.96 -32.04 -12.11
CA SER A 339 25.50 -31.90 -13.47
C SER A 339 25.96 -30.46 -13.75
N PRO A 340 26.95 -30.25 -14.63
CA PRO A 340 27.37 -28.91 -15.00
C PRO A 340 26.21 -28.07 -15.52
N LEU A 341 26.06 -26.84 -15.02
CA LEU A 341 25.06 -25.91 -15.50
C LEU A 341 25.45 -25.42 -16.90
N ARG A 342 24.63 -25.73 -17.90
CA ARG A 342 24.86 -25.31 -19.30
C ARG A 342 23.87 -24.26 -19.78
N THR A 343 22.65 -24.33 -19.27
CA THR A 343 21.54 -23.46 -19.65
C THR A 343 20.73 -23.09 -18.42
N ILE A 344 20.14 -21.90 -18.46
CA ILE A 344 19.03 -21.45 -17.65
C ILE A 344 17.77 -21.65 -18.48
N GLY A 345 16.81 -22.40 -17.95
CA GLY A 345 15.47 -22.62 -18.49
C GLY A 345 14.42 -21.98 -17.61
N LEU A 346 13.35 -21.46 -18.20
CA LEU A 346 12.20 -20.94 -17.44
C LEU A 346 10.93 -21.69 -17.82
N GLU A 347 10.30 -22.32 -16.84
CA GLU A 347 9.05 -23.06 -16.94
C GLU A 347 7.84 -22.26 -16.47
N SER A 348 8.02 -21.40 -15.46
CA SER A 348 6.94 -20.69 -14.77
C SER A 348 6.36 -19.44 -15.44
N PRO A 349 6.91 -18.86 -16.53
CA PRO A 349 6.21 -17.76 -17.19
C PRO A 349 4.78 -18.15 -17.60
N ALA A 350 3.81 -17.39 -17.09
CA ALA A 350 2.39 -17.68 -17.19
C ALA A 350 1.58 -16.38 -17.16
N ASN A 351 0.29 -16.48 -17.50
CA ASN A 351 -0.65 -15.37 -17.44
C ASN A 351 -1.70 -15.58 -16.33
N PRO A 352 -1.59 -14.89 -15.17
CA PRO A 352 -2.58 -14.97 -14.09
C PRO A 352 -3.87 -14.22 -14.36
N ILE A 353 -3.90 -13.33 -15.35
CA ILE A 353 -4.98 -12.36 -15.50
C ILE A 353 -5.97 -12.77 -16.58
N ASP A 354 -7.11 -12.09 -16.57
CA ASP A 354 -8.23 -12.28 -17.49
C ASP A 354 -8.03 -11.60 -18.86
N LEU A 355 -6.85 -11.03 -19.12
CA LEU A 355 -6.50 -10.34 -20.36
C LEU A 355 -5.26 -10.96 -21.02
N PRO A 356 -5.13 -10.92 -22.36
CA PRO A 356 -3.88 -11.28 -23.01
C PRO A 356 -2.74 -10.38 -22.54
N ILE A 357 -1.56 -10.98 -22.36
CA ILE A 357 -0.33 -10.25 -22.03
C ILE A 357 0.72 -10.50 -23.11
N GLU A 358 1.59 -9.53 -23.31
CA GLU A 358 2.85 -9.68 -24.05
C GLU A 358 4.00 -9.70 -23.04
N MET A 359 4.84 -10.73 -23.11
CA MET A 359 5.97 -10.91 -22.21
C MET A 359 7.29 -10.88 -22.96
N THR A 360 8.27 -10.17 -22.42
CA THR A 360 9.66 -10.13 -22.91
C THR A 360 10.60 -10.54 -21.81
N ILE A 361 11.64 -11.30 -22.15
CA ILE A 361 12.68 -11.75 -21.21
C ILE A 361 14.05 -11.40 -21.78
N SER A 362 14.88 -10.75 -20.97
CA SER A 362 16.27 -10.41 -21.28
C SER A 362 17.21 -10.93 -20.18
N THR A 363 18.43 -11.30 -20.54
CA THR A 363 19.45 -11.71 -19.57
C THR A 363 20.04 -10.50 -18.83
N ILE A 364 20.53 -10.73 -17.62
CA ILE A 364 21.28 -9.76 -16.81
C ILE A 364 22.73 -10.22 -16.71
N GLY A 365 23.66 -9.27 -16.84
CA GLY A 365 25.10 -9.54 -16.78
C GLY A 365 25.66 -10.19 -18.05
N GLU A 366 26.94 -10.55 -17.98
CA GLU A 366 27.71 -11.06 -19.13
C GLU A 366 27.78 -12.59 -19.19
N TYR A 367 27.24 -13.29 -18.19
CA TYR A 367 27.37 -14.74 -18.07
C TYR A 367 26.32 -15.53 -18.86
N LEU A 368 25.26 -14.86 -19.32
CA LEU A 368 24.15 -15.48 -20.04
C LEU A 368 24.01 -14.91 -21.45
N GLN A 369 24.05 -15.80 -22.44
CA GLN A 369 23.67 -15.53 -23.82
C GLN A 369 22.21 -15.98 -24.03
N PRO A 370 21.26 -15.08 -24.32
CA PRO A 370 19.87 -15.48 -24.52
C PRO A 370 19.72 -16.36 -25.77
N LEU A 371 19.04 -17.50 -25.62
CA LEU A 371 18.60 -18.34 -26.74
C LEU A 371 17.19 -17.95 -27.18
N GLY A 372 16.37 -17.45 -26.25
CA GLY A 372 15.02 -16.97 -26.53
C GLY A 372 13.94 -18.01 -26.23
N TRP A 373 12.77 -17.85 -26.85
CA TRP A 373 11.65 -18.76 -26.67
C TRP A 373 11.89 -20.10 -27.38
N VAL A 374 11.66 -21.22 -26.69
CA VAL A 374 11.93 -22.59 -27.20
C VAL A 374 11.10 -22.92 -28.45
N SER A 375 9.88 -22.37 -28.54
CA SER A 375 9.02 -22.44 -29.72
C SER A 375 8.53 -21.03 -30.05
N GLY A 376 9.25 -20.30 -30.90
CA GLY A 376 8.87 -18.94 -31.25
C GLY A 376 9.98 -18.13 -31.92
N ASN A 377 9.80 -16.81 -31.91
CA ASN A 377 10.76 -15.84 -32.42
C ASN A 377 12.04 -15.85 -31.57
N GLY A 378 13.17 -15.43 -32.17
CA GLY A 378 14.50 -15.46 -31.56
C GLY A 378 14.67 -14.60 -30.29
N PRO A 379 15.90 -14.48 -29.76
CA PRO A 379 16.20 -13.73 -28.54
C PRO A 379 15.62 -12.31 -28.51
N GLY A 380 15.10 -11.89 -27.35
CA GLY A 380 14.56 -10.54 -27.14
C GLY A 380 13.17 -10.28 -27.76
N SER A 381 12.59 -11.26 -28.46
CA SER A 381 11.22 -11.14 -28.97
C SER A 381 10.18 -11.26 -27.84
N GLY A 382 9.06 -10.56 -28.01
CA GLY A 382 7.89 -10.74 -27.16
C GLY A 382 7.16 -12.04 -27.48
N ARG A 383 6.57 -12.67 -26.46
CA ARG A 383 5.61 -13.76 -26.61
C ARG A 383 4.28 -13.37 -25.98
N ARG A 384 3.21 -13.58 -26.74
CA ARG A 384 1.84 -13.45 -26.26
C ARG A 384 1.44 -14.65 -25.41
N PHE A 385 0.78 -14.38 -24.30
CA PHE A 385 0.11 -15.38 -23.46
C PHE A 385 -1.38 -15.06 -23.38
N ASN A 386 -2.23 -16.06 -23.65
CA ASN A 386 -3.67 -15.92 -23.48
C ASN A 386 -4.06 -15.96 -21.98
N PRO A 387 -5.24 -15.44 -21.61
CA PRO A 387 -5.72 -15.50 -20.22
C PRO A 387 -5.64 -16.91 -19.63
N GLY A 388 -5.06 -17.05 -18.44
CA GLY A 388 -4.90 -18.33 -17.74
C GLY A 388 -3.87 -19.28 -18.35
N GLU A 389 -3.17 -18.90 -19.42
CA GLU A 389 -2.16 -19.75 -20.04
C GLU A 389 -1.06 -20.10 -19.01
N ARG A 390 -0.84 -21.41 -18.84
CA ARG A 390 0.16 -22.02 -17.93
C ARG A 390 -0.03 -21.71 -16.44
N ILE A 391 -1.12 -21.06 -16.02
CA ILE A 391 -1.34 -20.69 -14.62
C ILE A 391 -1.27 -21.89 -13.67
N GLY A 392 -1.78 -23.05 -14.11
CA GLY A 392 -1.80 -24.26 -13.29
C GLY A 392 -0.43 -24.80 -12.87
N TRP A 393 0.64 -24.32 -13.51
CA TRP A 393 2.03 -24.77 -13.31
C TRP A 393 2.94 -23.69 -12.74
N ALA A 394 2.50 -22.44 -12.71
CA ALA A 394 3.34 -21.36 -12.23
C ALA A 394 3.64 -21.53 -10.73
N ASN A 395 4.84 -21.13 -10.30
CA ASN A 395 5.34 -21.30 -8.93
C ASN A 395 4.59 -20.55 -7.80
N TYR A 396 3.46 -19.93 -8.12
CA TYR A 396 2.53 -19.29 -7.18
C TYR A 396 1.11 -19.89 -7.23
N SER A 397 0.86 -20.88 -8.10
CA SER A 397 -0.44 -21.54 -8.17
C SER A 397 -0.62 -22.52 -7.01
N SER A 398 -1.84 -22.60 -6.49
CA SER A 398 -2.27 -23.60 -5.51
C SER A 398 -2.76 -24.90 -6.17
N THR A 399 -2.80 -24.97 -7.50
CA THR A 399 -3.14 -26.19 -8.24
C THR A 399 -1.92 -27.09 -8.41
N GLY A 400 -2.09 -28.41 -8.27
CA GLY A 400 -0.99 -29.35 -8.12
C GLY A 400 0.02 -29.38 -9.28
N GLN A 401 1.29 -29.26 -8.92
CA GLN A 401 2.48 -29.37 -9.80
C GLN A 401 2.87 -30.85 -10.03
N TRP A 402 1.95 -31.69 -10.52
CA TRP A 402 2.18 -33.14 -10.66
C TRP A 402 3.20 -33.53 -11.74
N VAL A 403 3.35 -32.71 -12.80
CA VAL A 403 4.33 -32.90 -13.89
C VAL A 403 4.90 -31.55 -14.29
N THR A 404 6.20 -31.34 -14.07
CA THR A 404 6.88 -30.10 -14.49
C THR A 404 6.76 -29.94 -16.02
N PRO A 405 6.16 -28.85 -16.53
CA PRO A 405 6.08 -28.61 -17.95
C PRO A 405 7.46 -28.33 -18.53
N PRO A 406 7.67 -28.52 -19.85
CA PRO A 406 8.92 -28.13 -20.47
C PRO A 406 9.15 -26.62 -20.34
N GLU A 407 10.43 -26.26 -20.25
CA GLU A 407 10.91 -24.89 -20.33
C GLU A 407 10.42 -24.22 -21.63
N ILE A 408 10.08 -22.94 -21.54
CA ILE A 408 9.56 -22.16 -22.67
C ILE A 408 10.50 -21.05 -23.09
N TRP A 409 11.49 -20.72 -22.27
CA TRP A 409 12.51 -19.75 -22.57
C TRP A 409 13.86 -20.25 -22.06
N GLN A 410 14.94 -19.96 -22.79
CA GLN A 410 16.28 -20.40 -22.44
C GLN A 410 17.35 -19.32 -22.62
N ALA A 411 18.40 -19.42 -21.81
CA ALA A 411 19.68 -18.78 -22.01
C ALA A 411 20.83 -19.77 -21.82
N LYS A 412 21.88 -19.63 -22.64
CA LYS A 412 23.11 -20.40 -22.54
C LYS A 412 24.07 -19.73 -21.58
N LEU A 413 24.69 -20.52 -20.71
CA LEU A 413 25.80 -20.05 -19.89
C LEU A 413 27.07 -19.94 -20.75
N ILE A 414 27.69 -18.76 -20.76
CA ILE A 414 28.89 -18.49 -21.57
C ILE A 414 30.16 -19.06 -20.90
N GLN A 415 30.21 -19.03 -19.56
CA GLN A 415 31.26 -19.64 -18.77
C GLN A 415 30.72 -20.25 -17.47
N ASP A 416 31.17 -21.45 -17.12
CA ASP A 416 30.75 -22.21 -15.93
C ASP A 416 31.79 -22.19 -14.79
N ALA A 417 33.03 -21.81 -15.08
CA ALA A 417 34.10 -21.63 -14.10
C ALA A 417 34.18 -20.16 -13.65
N LEU A 418 34.14 -19.92 -12.33
CA LEU A 418 34.19 -18.56 -11.80
C LEU A 418 35.63 -18.08 -11.57
N PRO A 419 36.00 -16.88 -12.06
CA PRO A 419 37.22 -16.20 -11.65
C PRO A 419 36.99 -15.58 -10.25
N GLU A 420 37.77 -16.03 -9.25
CA GLU A 420 37.79 -15.54 -7.85
C GLU A 420 36.46 -15.59 -7.03
N ASP A 421 36.47 -15.02 -5.82
CA ASP A 421 35.39 -15.07 -4.81
C ASP A 421 34.11 -14.28 -5.18
N ASN A 422 34.06 -13.68 -6.37
CA ASN A 422 32.90 -12.94 -6.85
C ASN A 422 31.91 -13.88 -7.57
N ALA A 423 30.77 -14.13 -6.93
CA ALA A 423 29.67 -14.85 -7.58
C ALA A 423 29.14 -14.04 -8.78
N PRO A 424 28.95 -14.65 -9.95
CA PRO A 424 28.46 -13.96 -11.13
C PRO A 424 27.01 -13.53 -10.92
N LEU A 425 26.65 -12.41 -11.55
CA LEU A 425 25.25 -12.03 -11.69
C LEU A 425 24.62 -12.93 -12.75
N ILE A 426 23.89 -13.96 -12.31
CA ILE A 426 23.07 -14.82 -13.16
C ILE A 426 21.62 -14.46 -12.91
N GLY A 427 20.98 -13.87 -13.91
CA GLY A 427 19.61 -13.42 -13.76
C GLY A 427 18.96 -13.05 -15.07
N VAL A 428 17.66 -12.82 -14.99
CA VAL A 428 16.83 -12.36 -16.10
C VAL A 428 15.97 -11.19 -15.64
N ARG A 429 15.65 -10.30 -16.57
CA ARG A 429 14.58 -9.32 -16.41
C ARG A 429 13.40 -9.78 -17.24
N VAL A 430 12.27 -9.96 -16.58
CA VAL A 430 11.01 -10.36 -17.21
C VAL A 430 10.07 -9.17 -17.14
N LYS A 431 9.50 -8.78 -18.27
CA LYS A 431 8.51 -7.70 -18.36
C LYS A 431 7.24 -8.24 -18.99
N ALA A 432 6.10 -7.98 -18.38
CA ALA A 432 4.79 -8.25 -18.92
C ALA A 432 4.06 -6.92 -19.19
N SER A 433 3.39 -6.83 -20.33
CA SER A 433 2.54 -5.69 -20.67
C SER A 433 1.15 -6.16 -21.09
N PHE A 434 0.14 -5.36 -20.77
CA PHE A 434 -1.25 -5.63 -21.13
C PHE A 434 -1.98 -4.31 -21.37
N THR A 435 -3.17 -4.37 -21.97
CA THR A 435 -4.02 -3.20 -22.18
C THR A 435 -5.38 -3.46 -21.56
N ASP A 436 -5.79 -2.60 -20.64
CA ASP A 436 -7.14 -2.53 -20.10
C ASP A 436 -7.80 -1.19 -20.49
N ILE A 437 -8.09 -0.32 -19.51
CA ILE A 437 -8.45 1.07 -19.75
C ILE A 437 -7.27 1.88 -20.30
N ARG A 438 -6.03 1.39 -20.09
CA ARG A 438 -4.81 1.90 -20.72
C ARG A 438 -3.77 0.80 -20.91
N SER A 439 -2.66 1.14 -21.56
CA SER A 439 -1.52 0.24 -21.64
C SER A 439 -0.70 0.30 -20.35
N ARG A 440 -0.40 -0.86 -19.78
CA ARG A 440 0.32 -1.03 -18.52
C ARG A 440 1.45 -2.02 -18.70
N TRP A 441 2.46 -1.91 -17.85
CA TRP A 441 3.52 -2.90 -17.75
C TRP A 441 4.04 -3.05 -16.33
N VAL A 442 4.45 -4.27 -16.02
CA VAL A 442 5.18 -4.61 -14.80
C VAL A 442 6.36 -5.50 -15.17
N ALA A 443 7.45 -5.36 -14.44
CA ALA A 443 8.66 -6.13 -14.61
C ALA A 443 9.13 -6.69 -13.27
N ALA A 444 9.98 -7.71 -13.36
CA ALA A 444 10.75 -8.21 -12.24
C ALA A 444 12.18 -8.51 -12.72
N THR A 445 13.15 -8.12 -11.90
CA THR A 445 14.54 -8.56 -12.07
C THR A 445 14.77 -9.76 -11.16
N ILE A 446 15.00 -10.91 -11.76
CA ILE A 446 15.15 -12.19 -11.09
C ILE A 446 16.64 -12.54 -11.08
N MET A 447 17.23 -12.51 -9.89
CA MET A 447 18.57 -13.03 -9.66
C MET A 447 18.45 -14.44 -9.12
N PHE A 448 19.08 -15.41 -9.79
CA PHE A 448 19.08 -16.79 -9.32
C PHE A 448 20.13 -16.94 -8.22
N PRO A 449 19.75 -17.34 -7.00
CA PRO A 449 20.70 -17.49 -5.90
C PRO A 449 21.70 -18.60 -6.22
N ILE A 450 22.97 -18.36 -5.89
CA ILE A 450 24.04 -19.34 -6.03
C ILE A 450 24.42 -19.84 -4.64
N GLU A 451 24.06 -21.08 -4.33
CA GLU A 451 24.40 -21.71 -3.05
C GLU A 451 25.75 -22.43 -3.17
N LYS A 452 26.70 -22.12 -2.27
CA LYS A 452 27.97 -22.85 -2.21
C LYS A 452 27.75 -24.21 -1.56
N ILE A 453 28.27 -25.27 -2.17
CA ILE A 453 28.28 -26.61 -1.58
C ILE A 453 29.73 -27.10 -1.39
N ASP A 454 30.02 -27.57 -0.17
CA ASP A 454 31.29 -28.22 0.11
C ASP A 454 31.24 -29.64 -0.45
N THR A 455 32.02 -29.91 -1.49
CA THR A 455 32.18 -31.28 -2.00
C THR A 455 33.12 -32.13 -1.11
N HIS A 456 33.50 -31.63 0.07
CA HIS A 456 34.24 -32.39 1.07
C HIS A 456 33.33 -33.29 1.91
N SER A 457 32.63 -34.22 1.27
CA SER A 457 32.08 -35.39 1.95
C SER A 457 32.03 -36.62 1.04
N GLY A 458 33.09 -37.43 1.11
CA GLY A 458 33.01 -38.89 0.97
C GLY A 458 33.41 -39.53 -0.36
N GLN A 459 34.58 -40.17 -0.32
CA GLN A 459 35.05 -41.34 -1.09
C GLN A 459 35.34 -41.21 -2.59
#